data_AF-A0A7V9L295-F1
#
_entry.id   AF-A0A7V9L295-F1
#
_cell.length_a   1.000
_cell.length_b   1.000
_cell.length_c   1.000
_cell.angle_alpha   90.00
_cell.angle_beta   90.00
_cell.angle_gamma   90.00
#
_symmetry.space_group_name_H-M   'P 1'
#
loop_
_entity.id
_entity.type
_entity.pdbx_description
1 polymer ?
#
loop_
_entity_poly.entity_id
_entity_poly.type
_entity_poly.pdbx_seq_one_letter_code
_entity_poly.pdbx_strand_id
1 'polypeptide(L)'
;MKYAEPLAYPRTCAGCQTPVWSNPIPVNVLLVQVEDGDRTGLLVIRRAIPPAIGKLALVGGFLEDHESWQVGGAREVIEETGLTIDPEKLVPLWWASSTPKPNRVLMFSLSPPIKA
;
A
#
# COMPACT_ATOMS: atom_id res chain seq x y z
N MET A 1 -7.89 -30.06 -9.24
CA MET A 1 -9.27 -29.65 -8.89
C MET A 1 -9.29 -28.12 -8.94
N LYS A 2 -9.92 -27.51 -9.95
CA LYS A 2 -10.12 -26.05 -9.96
C LYS A 2 -11.38 -25.75 -9.14
N TYR A 3 -11.29 -24.85 -8.18
CA TYR A 3 -12.48 -24.34 -7.50
C TYR A 3 -13.33 -23.58 -8.52
N ALA A 4 -14.66 -23.71 -8.42
CA ALA A 4 -15.57 -22.89 -9.21
C ALA A 4 -15.27 -21.40 -8.93
N GLU A 5 -15.33 -20.56 -9.95
CA GLU A 5 -15.21 -19.11 -9.74
C GLU A 5 -16.34 -18.67 -8.81
N PRO A 6 -16.02 -18.07 -7.65
CA PRO A 6 -17.04 -17.66 -6.69
C PRO A 6 -17.80 -16.45 -7.25
N LEU A 7 -19.09 -16.62 -7.49
CA LEU A 7 -19.98 -15.56 -7.95
C LEU A 7 -20.40 -14.59 -6.81
N ALA A 8 -20.25 -14.98 -5.54
CA ALA A 8 -20.52 -14.15 -4.37
C ALA A 8 -19.74 -14.63 -3.11
N TYR A 9 -19.46 -13.71 -2.19
CA TYR A 9 -18.89 -13.96 -0.86
C TYR A 9 -19.85 -13.43 0.24
N PRO A 10 -19.83 -13.97 1.46
CA PRO A 10 -18.97 -15.05 1.94
C PRO A 10 -19.33 -16.42 1.33
N ARG A 11 -18.35 -17.32 1.22
CA ARG A 11 -18.54 -18.72 0.81
C ARG A 11 -18.40 -19.64 2.02
N THR A 12 -19.20 -20.69 2.09
CA THR A 12 -19.11 -21.69 3.15
C THR A 12 -18.40 -22.94 2.64
N CYS A 13 -17.41 -23.45 3.37
CA CYS A 13 -16.74 -24.69 3.03
C CYS A 13 -17.69 -25.88 3.15
N ALA A 14 -17.86 -26.69 2.10
CA ALA A 14 -18.78 -27.83 2.13
C ALA A 14 -18.35 -28.94 3.13
N GLY A 15 -17.05 -29.10 3.38
CA GLY A 15 -16.53 -30.15 4.26
C GLY A 15 -16.59 -29.81 5.76
N CYS A 16 -16.23 -28.58 6.13
CA CYS A 16 -16.11 -28.16 7.54
C CYS A 16 -17.04 -27.03 7.94
N GLN A 17 -17.89 -26.54 7.03
CA GLN A 17 -18.88 -25.47 7.26
C GLN A 17 -18.30 -24.11 7.67
N THR A 18 -16.98 -23.92 7.55
CA THR A 18 -16.34 -22.64 7.85
C THR A 18 -16.69 -21.58 6.80
N PRO A 19 -17.19 -20.39 7.19
CA PRO A 19 -17.36 -19.26 6.29
C PRO A 19 -16.00 -18.65 5.92
N VAL A 20 -15.86 -18.22 4.67
CA VAL A 20 -14.69 -17.55 4.10
C VAL A 20 -15.14 -16.26 3.44
N TRP A 21 -14.52 -15.15 3.80
CA TRP A 21 -14.78 -13.82 3.24
C TRP A 21 -13.73 -13.46 2.21
N SER A 22 -14.08 -12.53 1.31
CA SER A 22 -13.14 -11.90 0.39
C SER A 22 -12.96 -10.44 0.83
N ASN A 23 -12.12 -10.23 1.83
CA ASN A 23 -11.85 -8.89 2.34
C ASN A 23 -10.93 -8.12 1.38
N PRO A 24 -11.14 -6.79 1.22
CA PRO A 24 -10.17 -5.94 0.55
C PRO A 24 -8.79 -6.01 1.22
N ILE A 25 -7.72 -5.94 0.43
CA ILE A 25 -6.35 -5.97 0.95
C ILE A 25 -5.89 -4.52 1.21
N PRO A 26 -5.40 -4.20 2.42
CA PRO A 26 -4.86 -2.88 2.70
C PRO A 26 -3.52 -2.67 1.98
N VAL A 27 -3.31 -1.45 1.48
CA VAL A 27 -2.09 -1.00 0.79
C VAL A 27 -1.73 0.37 1.35
N ASN A 28 -0.52 0.56 1.83
CA ASN A 28 -0.03 1.90 2.16
C ASN A 28 0.51 2.57 0.89
N VAL A 29 0.12 3.82 0.66
CA VAL A 29 0.71 4.71 -0.35
C VAL A 29 1.28 5.91 0.38
N LEU A 30 2.61 6.03 0.41
CA LEU A 30 3.28 7.04 1.20
C LEU A 30 3.71 8.24 0.35
N LEU A 31 3.34 9.42 0.83
CA LEU A 31 3.82 10.70 0.31
C LEU A 31 5.03 11.12 1.14
N VAL A 32 6.23 10.82 0.62
CA VAL A 32 7.48 11.32 1.22
C VAL A 32 7.76 12.70 0.68
N GLN A 33 7.70 13.70 1.57
CA GLN A 33 7.97 15.09 1.21
C GLN A 33 9.48 15.33 1.12
N VAL A 34 9.93 15.97 0.05
CA VAL A 34 11.35 16.32 -0.16
C VAL A 34 11.46 17.83 -0.28
N GLU A 35 12.27 18.43 0.60
CA GLU A 35 12.60 19.86 0.58
C GLU A 35 13.96 20.09 -0.08
N ASP A 36 13.97 21.01 -1.05
CA ASP A 36 15.16 21.46 -1.76
C ASP A 36 15.15 23.00 -1.86
N GLY A 37 15.84 23.63 -0.91
CA GLY A 37 15.75 25.07 -0.68
C GLY A 37 14.32 25.49 -0.32
N ASP A 38 13.76 26.42 -1.10
CA ASP A 38 12.38 26.92 -0.94
C ASP A 38 11.34 26.05 -1.68
N ARG A 39 11.74 24.90 -2.22
CA ARG A 39 10.86 24.01 -2.99
C ARG A 39 10.49 22.77 -2.17
N THR A 40 9.25 22.34 -2.33
CA THR A 40 8.76 21.05 -1.81
C THR A 40 8.27 20.19 -2.95
N GLY A 41 8.78 18.96 -3.02
CA GLY A 41 8.37 17.92 -3.93
C GLY A 41 7.95 16.65 -3.20
N LEU A 42 7.61 15.62 -3.98
CA LEU A 42 7.37 14.27 -3.47
C LEU A 42 8.39 13.30 -4.06
N LEU A 43 8.88 12.40 -3.23
CA LEU A 43 9.67 11.27 -3.70
C LEU A 43 8.79 10.38 -4.59
N VAL A 44 9.32 10.04 -5.76
CA VAL A 44 8.71 9.10 -6.69
C VAL A 44 9.75 8.08 -7.13
N ILE A 45 9.32 6.85 -7.31
CA ILE A 45 10.14 5.78 -7.87
C ILE A 45 9.76 5.51 -9.31
N ARG A 46 10.67 4.88 -10.06
CA ARG A 46 10.37 4.33 -11.38
C ARG A 46 10.11 2.84 -11.25
N ARG A 47 8.90 2.39 -11.60
CA ARG A 47 8.47 1.00 -11.42
C ARG A 47 9.37 0.03 -12.22
N ALA A 48 9.94 -0.96 -11.53
CA ALA A 48 10.75 -2.01 -12.15
C ALA A 48 9.94 -3.25 -12.56
N ILE A 49 8.73 -3.43 -12.03
CA ILE A 49 7.89 -4.62 -12.22
C ILE A 49 6.52 -4.30 -12.87
N PRO A 50 5.91 -5.24 -13.62
CA PRO A 50 4.56 -5.07 -14.14
C PRO A 50 3.51 -4.92 -13.03
N PRO A 51 2.38 -4.24 -13.31
CA PRO A 51 2.10 -3.46 -14.51
C PRO A 51 2.86 -2.12 -14.53
N ALA A 52 2.89 -1.46 -15.70
CA ALA A 52 3.40 -0.10 -15.88
C ALA A 52 4.90 0.10 -15.56
N ILE A 53 5.74 -0.85 -15.97
CA ILE A 53 7.20 -0.70 -15.92
C ILE A 53 7.63 0.64 -16.52
N GLY A 54 8.56 1.31 -15.85
CA GLY A 54 9.11 2.59 -16.30
C GLY A 54 8.25 3.80 -15.99
N LYS A 55 7.02 3.66 -15.49
CA LYS A 55 6.24 4.82 -15.03
C LYS A 55 6.67 5.26 -13.64
N LEU A 56 6.43 6.54 -13.35
CA LEU A 56 6.57 7.07 -11.99
C LEU A 56 5.44 6.55 -11.11
N ALA A 57 5.77 6.27 -9.86
CA ALA A 57 4.83 5.90 -8.82
C ALA A 57 5.26 6.52 -7.49
N LEU A 58 4.28 6.74 -6.61
CA LEU A 58 4.55 6.93 -5.19
C LEU A 58 5.05 5.62 -4.60
N VAL A 59 5.83 5.73 -3.52
CA VAL A 59 6.29 4.57 -2.76
C VAL A 59 5.10 3.95 -2.02
N GLY A 60 5.06 2.63 -1.96
CA GLY A 60 4.06 1.93 -1.17
C GLY A 60 3.78 0.53 -1.64
N GLY A 61 3.06 -0.22 -0.81
CA GLY A 61 2.83 -1.63 -1.04
C GLY A 61 1.83 -2.23 -0.06
N PHE A 62 1.70 -3.55 -0.16
CA PHE A 62 0.77 -4.31 0.67
C PHE A 62 1.23 -4.29 2.12
N LEU A 63 0.27 -4.16 3.04
CA LEU A 63 0.57 -4.38 4.45
C LEU A 63 0.61 -5.88 4.74
N GLU A 64 1.57 -6.28 5.56
CA GLU A 64 1.65 -7.62 6.12
C GLU A 64 0.71 -7.79 7.33
N ASP A 65 0.28 -9.02 7.61
CA ASP A 65 -0.74 -9.31 8.63
C ASP A 65 -0.31 -8.95 10.08
N HIS A 66 0.98 -8.69 10.30
CA HIS A 66 1.59 -8.52 11.62
C HIS A 66 2.30 -7.15 11.79
N GLU A 67 2.02 -6.19 10.92
CA GLU A 67 2.56 -4.83 11.01
C GLU A 67 1.46 -3.77 11.10
N SER A 68 1.79 -2.61 11.69
CA SER A 68 0.94 -1.44 11.59
C SER A 68 1.10 -0.80 10.20
N TRP A 69 0.13 0.02 9.79
CA TRP A 69 0.25 0.75 8.53
C TRP A 69 1.48 1.66 8.50
N GLN A 70 1.91 2.19 9.65
CA GLN A 70 3.13 2.99 9.77
C GLN A 70 4.38 2.15 9.47
N VAL A 71 4.48 0.97 10.12
CA VAL A 71 5.62 0.07 9.95
C VAL A 71 5.70 -0.42 8.52
N GLY A 72 4.57 -0.84 7.93
CA GLY A 72 4.54 -1.25 6.52
C GLY A 72 4.89 -0.11 5.56
N GLY A 73 4.38 1.11 5.80
CA GLY A 73 4.77 2.28 5.00
C GLY A 73 6.27 2.57 5.06
N ALA A 74 6.88 2.48 6.24
CA ALA A 74 8.32 2.65 6.43
C ALA A 74 9.14 1.53 5.78
N ARG A 75 8.67 0.28 5.88
CA ARG A 75 9.27 -0.90 5.23
C ARG A 75 9.30 -0.75 3.70
N GLU A 76 8.19 -0.34 3.10
CA GLU A 76 8.13 -0.14 1.65
C GLU A 76 9.10 0.95 1.17
N VAL A 77 9.26 2.04 1.94
CA VAL A 77 10.26 3.08 1.61
C VAL A 77 11.67 2.52 1.60
N ILE A 78 12.07 1.77 2.63
CA ILE A 78 13.43 1.25 2.68
C ILE A 78 13.67 0.19 1.59
N GLU A 79 12.69 -0.65 1.28
CA GLU A 79 12.79 -1.67 0.24
C GLU A 79 12.89 -1.07 -1.17
N GLU A 80 12.08 -0.04 -1.47
CA GLU A 80 12.02 0.54 -2.82
C GLU A 80 13.06 1.64 -3.07
N THR A 81 13.56 2.29 -2.02
CA THR A 81 14.41 3.50 -2.14
C THR A 81 15.70 3.45 -1.34
N GLY A 82 15.82 2.55 -0.35
CA GLY A 82 16.92 2.52 0.60
C GLY A 82 16.86 3.61 1.68
N LEU A 83 15.88 4.52 1.64
CA LEU A 83 15.72 5.58 2.64
C LEU A 83 15.09 5.02 3.91
N THR A 84 15.53 5.51 5.06
CA THR A 84 14.91 5.19 6.35
C THR A 84 14.03 6.35 6.79
N ILE A 85 12.79 6.03 7.12
CA ILE A 85 11.84 6.94 7.73
C ILE A 85 11.36 6.38 9.05
N ASP A 86 11.06 7.26 9.99
CA ASP A 86 10.56 6.89 11.31
C ASP A 86 9.05 6.61 11.22
N PRO A 87 8.60 5.36 11.43
CA PRO A 87 7.18 5.01 11.34
C PRO A 87 6.32 5.80 12.33
N GLU A 88 6.85 6.16 13.51
CA GLU A 88 6.09 6.89 14.52
C GLU A 88 5.74 8.33 14.09
N LYS A 89 6.46 8.87 13.10
CA LYS A 89 6.22 10.22 12.58
C LYS A 89 5.30 10.25 11.38
N LEU A 90 4.88 9.09 10.87
CA LEU A 90 3.92 9.03 9.79
C LEU A 90 2.53 9.42 10.27
N VAL A 91 1.86 10.25 9.49
CA VAL A 91 0.48 10.68 9.77
C VAL A 91 -0.47 10.18 8.67
N PRO A 92 -1.69 9.78 9.03
CA PRO A 92 -2.70 9.43 8.03
C PRO A 92 -3.10 10.69 7.25
N LEU A 93 -3.27 10.56 5.94
CA LEU A 93 -3.67 11.65 5.06
C LEU A 93 -5.06 11.44 4.46
N TRP A 94 -5.29 10.25 3.88
CA TRP A 94 -6.55 9.94 3.20
C TRP A 94 -6.74 8.43 3.04
N TRP A 95 -7.94 8.01 2.62
CA TRP A 95 -8.19 6.63 2.20
C TRP A 95 -9.09 6.59 0.97
N ALA A 96 -8.86 5.60 0.11
CA ALA A 96 -9.69 5.35 -1.05
C ALA A 96 -9.82 3.84 -1.29
N SER A 97 -10.89 3.42 -1.96
CA SER A 97 -10.98 2.06 -2.50
C SER A 97 -10.53 2.06 -3.96
N SER A 98 -9.90 0.96 -4.39
CA SER A 98 -9.56 0.78 -5.80
C SER A 98 -10.81 0.70 -6.69
N THR A 99 -10.70 1.17 -7.92
CA THR A 99 -11.78 1.11 -8.93
C THR A 99 -11.21 0.54 -10.25
N PRO A 100 -11.99 -0.20 -11.06
CA PRO A 100 -13.40 -0.59 -10.89
C PRO A 100 -13.63 -1.73 -9.89
N LYS A 101 -12.56 -2.42 -9.46
CA LYS A 101 -12.63 -3.50 -8.48
C LYS A 101 -12.22 -3.00 -7.10
N PRO A 102 -13.13 -2.88 -6.12
CA PRO A 102 -12.84 -2.38 -4.77
C PRO A 102 -12.24 -3.44 -3.84
N ASN A 103 -11.26 -4.21 -4.34
CA ASN A 103 -10.58 -5.25 -3.56
C ASN A 103 -9.30 -4.75 -2.87
N ARG A 104 -9.07 -3.44 -2.85
CA ARG A 104 -7.99 -2.79 -2.11
C ARG A 104 -8.53 -1.60 -1.34
N VAL A 105 -7.94 -1.37 -0.16
CA VAL A 105 -8.07 -0.12 0.59
C VAL A 105 -6.70 0.56 0.52
N LEU A 106 -6.64 1.66 -0.23
CA LEU A 106 -5.45 2.48 -0.35
C LEU A 106 -5.43 3.45 0.84
N MET A 107 -4.45 3.31 1.70
CA MET A 107 -4.21 4.17 2.86
C MET A 107 -3.10 5.16 2.49
N PHE A 108 -3.46 6.42 2.26
CA PHE A 108 -2.48 7.46 2.00
C PHE A 108 -1.92 7.97 3.32
N SER A 109 -0.60 7.98 3.43
CA SER A 109 0.10 8.52 4.59
C SER A 109 1.14 9.56 4.17
N LEU A 110 1.55 10.40 5.11
CA LEU A 110 2.48 11.50 4.89
C LEU A 110 3.65 11.39 5.86
N SER A 111 4.88 11.54 5.35
CA SER A 111 6.07 11.65 6.19
C SER A 111 6.37 13.12 6.53
N PRO A 112 7.14 13.37 7.62
CA PRO A 112 7.85 14.63 7.74
C PRO A 112 8.74 14.89 6.51
N PRO A 113 9.00 16.16 6.16
CA PRO A 113 9.93 16.47 5.09
C PRO A 113 11.34 15.94 5.35
N ILE A 114 11.96 15.41 4.29
CA ILE A 114 13.39 15.10 4.23
C ILE A 114 14.09 16.15 3.36
N LYS A 115 15.39 16.35 3.55
CA LYS A 115 16.21 17.20 2.69
C LYS A 115 16.72 16.40 1.49
N ALA A 116 16.77 17.05 0.32
CA ALA A 116 17.33 16.48 -0.92
C ALA A 116 18.84 16.24 -0.84
#